data_AF-A0A1A0HI58-F1
#
_entry.id   AF-A0A1A0HI58-F1
#
_cell.length_a   1.000
_cell.length_b   1.000
_cell.length_c   1.000
_cell.angle_alpha   90.00
_cell.angle_beta   90.00
_cell.angle_gamma   90.00
#
_symmetry.space_group_name_H-M   'P 1'
#
loop_
_entity.id
_entity.type
_entity.pdbx_description
1 polymer ?
#
loop_
_entity_poly.entity_id
_entity_poly.type
_entity_poly.pdbx_seq_one_letter_code
_entity_poly.pdbx_strand_id
1 'polypeptide(L)'
;METPPTPDHVQPDEEVDIPSRPISLDLDLNPDLEEEDENIKSPALQNTSRDMAAKFSSNIENLPPVFSPVRISVSLWTLPFEDAYQQVKKQFVEGTKRQPITLSQQSNFVNYVDAQLLQIQRKFIKNQAESAITYTPTQIIDDLLPVVDLLWILLLSHDPLFGQEEYYIKILGDLEDWLAYYTLPSLATLLASNTNFFVKFFDLFQKFDTQVSFLIDGYYANNRISKMSATEVVRLSPIVMRLRLTIVQKLEHSRAVLDAARNIPATDEALNVLDVEIGRLFEGILERI
;
A
#
# COMPACT_ATOMS: atom_id res chain seq x y z
N MET A 1 41.29 35.13 -22.25
CA MET A 1 40.83 34.55 -20.98
C MET A 1 40.90 33.06 -21.17
N GLU A 2 42.00 32.44 -20.77
CA GLU A 2 42.18 30.98 -20.86
C GLU A 2 41.33 30.31 -19.78
N THR A 3 40.58 29.28 -20.15
CA THR A 3 39.83 28.45 -19.21
C THR A 3 40.80 27.70 -18.30
N PRO A 4 40.53 27.61 -16.99
CA PRO A 4 41.40 26.89 -16.07
C PRO A 4 41.45 25.39 -16.45
N PRO A 5 42.63 24.75 -16.37
CA PRO A 5 42.76 23.33 -16.67
C PRO A 5 41.99 22.49 -15.65
N THR A 6 41.38 21.41 -16.13
CA THR A 6 40.67 20.42 -15.32
C THR A 6 41.66 19.77 -14.34
N PRO A 7 41.30 19.60 -13.05
CA PRO A 7 42.19 18.95 -12.08
C PRO A 7 42.47 17.50 -12.48
N ASP A 8 43.72 17.08 -12.36
CA ASP A 8 44.12 15.69 -12.59
C ASP A 8 43.50 14.77 -11.53
N HIS A 9 42.85 13.70 -11.99
CA HIS A 9 42.33 12.66 -11.10
C HIS A 9 43.47 11.78 -10.57
N VAL A 10 43.43 11.47 -9.27
CA VAL A 10 44.36 10.55 -8.62
C VAL A 10 44.22 9.12 -9.15
N GLN A 11 45.34 8.38 -9.14
CA GLN A 11 45.39 6.99 -9.57
C GLN A 11 44.80 6.01 -8.53
N PRO A 12 44.46 4.76 -8.92
CA PRO A 12 43.62 3.85 -8.13
C PRO A 12 44.12 3.48 -6.73
N ASP A 13 45.40 3.68 -6.41
CA ASP A 13 46.02 3.25 -5.15
C ASP A 13 46.72 4.39 -4.40
N GLU A 14 46.34 5.65 -4.67
CA GLU A 14 46.93 6.83 -4.02
C GLU A 14 45.92 7.48 -3.06
N GLU A 15 46.16 7.34 -1.75
CA GLU A 15 45.33 7.99 -0.72
C GLU A 15 45.68 9.49 -0.63
N VAL A 16 44.69 10.35 -0.89
CA VAL A 16 44.83 11.80 -0.78
C VAL A 16 44.38 12.26 0.60
N ASP A 17 45.27 12.97 1.29
CA ASP A 17 44.95 13.63 2.56
C ASP A 17 43.91 14.74 2.33
N ILE A 18 42.71 14.53 2.86
CA ILE A 18 41.62 15.50 2.80
C ILE A 18 41.97 16.66 3.76
N PRO A 19 41.99 17.93 3.31
CA PRO A 19 42.35 19.04 4.18
C PRO A 19 41.38 19.13 5.37
N SER A 20 41.91 18.95 6.60
CA SER A 20 41.14 18.85 7.85
C SER A 20 40.62 20.20 8.38
N ARG A 21 40.46 21.20 7.51
CA ARG A 21 39.89 22.50 7.91
C ARG A 21 38.38 22.49 7.68
N PRO A 22 37.58 23.03 8.61
CA PRO A 22 36.14 23.15 8.40
C PRO A 22 35.91 24.00 7.15
N ILE A 23 35.24 23.41 6.16
CA ILE A 23 34.77 24.12 4.97
C ILE A 23 33.74 25.12 5.47
N SER A 24 34.12 26.40 5.56
CA SER A 24 33.20 27.50 5.78
C SER A 24 32.36 27.67 4.52
N LEU A 25 31.28 26.89 4.42
CA LEU A 25 30.21 27.09 3.43
C LEU A 25 29.40 28.31 3.84
N ASP A 26 29.97 29.49 3.61
CA ASP A 26 29.25 30.75 3.54
C ASP A 26 28.98 31.07 2.05
N LEU A 27 28.55 30.05 1.31
CA LEU A 27 28.01 30.21 -0.04
C LEU A 27 26.51 30.47 0.10
N ASP A 28 26.16 31.75 0.15
CA ASP A 28 24.81 32.24 0.04
C ASP A 28 24.29 31.96 -1.39
N LEU A 29 23.51 30.88 -1.52
CA LEU A 29 23.08 30.34 -2.81
C LEU A 29 21.78 30.98 -3.34
N ASN A 30 21.26 32.05 -2.73
CA ASN A 30 20.10 32.78 -3.25
C ASN A 30 20.03 34.22 -2.69
N PRO A 31 20.72 35.22 -3.30
CA PRO A 31 20.76 36.58 -2.79
C PRO A 31 19.53 37.45 -3.13
N ASP A 32 18.51 36.93 -3.81
CA ASP A 32 17.44 37.74 -4.43
C ASP A 32 16.01 37.50 -3.88
N LEU A 33 15.85 37.15 -2.60
CA LEU A 33 14.51 37.07 -1.98
C LEU A 33 14.45 37.72 -0.59
N GLU A 34 14.80 39.00 -0.52
CA GLU A 34 14.41 39.88 0.58
C GLU A 34 13.76 41.16 0.03
N GLU A 35 12.44 41.14 -0.18
CA GLU A 35 11.62 42.37 -0.14
C GLU A 35 10.26 42.11 0.54
N GLU A 36 10.15 42.64 1.76
CA GLU A 36 9.03 43.41 2.33
C GLU A 36 7.75 42.71 2.86
N ASP A 37 7.71 42.66 4.20
CA ASP A 37 6.61 42.96 5.14
C ASP A 37 5.17 43.18 4.62
N GLU A 38 4.19 42.57 5.30
CA GLU A 38 3.24 43.31 6.16
C GLU A 38 2.20 42.39 6.85
N ASN A 39 2.37 42.22 8.17
CA ASN A 39 1.38 42.53 9.22
C ASN A 39 -0.13 42.30 8.93
N ILE A 40 -0.70 41.13 9.27
CA ILE A 40 -2.13 41.04 9.61
C ILE A 40 -2.36 40.22 10.89
N LYS A 41 -2.89 40.94 11.89
CA LYS A 41 -3.32 40.50 13.22
C LYS A 41 -4.55 39.60 13.14
N SER A 42 -4.60 38.61 14.03
CA SER A 42 -5.81 37.85 14.39
C SER A 42 -6.97 38.77 14.82
N PRO A 43 -8.21 38.27 14.79
CA PRO A 43 -8.84 38.07 16.09
C PRO A 43 -9.59 36.75 16.24
N ALA A 44 -9.55 36.26 17.47
CA ALA A 44 -10.36 35.19 18.01
C ALA A 44 -11.85 35.57 18.05
N LEU A 45 -12.71 34.57 17.84
CA LEU A 45 -14.09 34.59 18.32
C LEU A 45 -14.41 33.21 18.91
N GLN A 46 -14.42 33.18 20.25
CA GLN A 46 -15.12 32.18 21.04
C GLN A 46 -16.63 32.35 20.80
N ASN A 47 -17.35 31.25 20.61
CA ASN A 47 -18.68 31.10 21.20
C ASN A 47 -19.06 29.61 21.35
N THR A 48 -19.34 29.30 22.60
CA THR A 48 -19.87 28.06 23.19
C THR A 48 -21.35 27.84 22.88
N SER A 49 -21.76 26.59 22.66
CA SER A 49 -22.98 25.92 23.18
C SER A 49 -22.98 24.45 22.71
N ARG A 50 -22.62 23.47 23.56
CA ARG A 50 -23.49 22.66 24.44
C ARG A 50 -24.41 21.64 23.74
N ASP A 51 -24.02 20.37 23.91
CA ASP A 51 -24.80 19.18 24.28
C ASP A 51 -26.14 18.88 23.56
N MET A 52 -26.16 17.78 22.80
CA MET A 52 -27.10 16.69 23.12
C MET A 52 -26.77 15.31 22.49
N ALA A 53 -26.72 14.32 23.38
CA ALA A 53 -27.16 12.93 23.25
C ALA A 53 -26.35 11.93 22.40
N ALA A 54 -25.43 11.26 23.10
CA ALA A 54 -25.07 9.87 22.87
C ALA A 54 -26.20 8.89 23.23
N LYS A 55 -26.09 7.68 22.65
CA LYS A 55 -26.71 6.39 23.00
C LYS A 55 -28.14 6.16 22.49
N PHE A 56 -28.32 5.13 21.67
CA PHE A 56 -29.26 4.03 21.95
C PHE A 56 -28.93 2.80 21.09
N SER A 57 -28.38 1.77 21.74
CA SER A 57 -28.49 0.38 21.29
C SER A 57 -29.71 -0.25 21.98
N SER A 58 -30.25 -1.28 21.33
CA SER A 58 -31.17 -2.33 21.81
C SER A 58 -32.69 -2.16 21.61
N ASN A 59 -33.22 -3.17 20.91
CA ASN A 59 -34.54 -3.82 21.02
C ASN A 59 -35.80 -3.05 20.61
N ILE A 60 -36.32 -3.36 19.41
CA ILE A 60 -37.76 -3.51 19.18
C ILE A 60 -38.02 -4.78 18.37
N GLU A 61 -38.60 -5.78 19.03
CA GLU A 61 -39.35 -6.89 18.46
C GLU A 61 -40.68 -6.40 17.84
N ASN A 62 -41.12 -7.11 16.80
CA ASN A 62 -42.50 -7.24 16.30
C ASN A 62 -43.09 -6.14 15.39
N LEU A 63 -42.89 -6.27 14.07
CA LEU A 63 -43.89 -5.93 13.04
C LEU A 63 -43.85 -6.95 11.86
N PRO A 64 -44.98 -7.22 11.17
CA PRO A 64 -45.18 -8.38 10.28
C PRO A 64 -44.54 -8.20 8.88
N PRO A 65 -44.43 -9.27 8.05
CA PRO A 65 -43.49 -9.30 6.95
C PRO A 65 -44.03 -8.55 5.74
N VAL A 66 -43.49 -7.36 5.50
CA VAL A 66 -43.52 -6.75 4.16
C VAL A 66 -42.41 -7.43 3.36
N PHE A 67 -42.80 -8.03 2.23
CA PHE A 67 -41.92 -8.64 1.25
C PHE A 67 -40.74 -7.70 0.93
N SER A 68 -39.62 -7.93 1.58
CA SER A 68 -38.35 -7.37 1.17
C SER A 68 -37.88 -8.22 0.00
N PRO A 69 -37.53 -7.62 -1.15
CA PRO A 69 -36.96 -8.37 -2.25
C PRO A 69 -35.71 -9.07 -1.71
N VAL A 70 -35.60 -10.36 -2.01
CA VAL A 70 -34.45 -11.20 -1.67
C VAL A 70 -33.19 -10.43 -2.06
N ARG A 71 -32.54 -9.80 -1.07
CA ARG A 71 -31.16 -9.36 -1.20
C ARG A 71 -30.37 -10.65 -1.24
N ILE A 72 -30.04 -11.10 -2.45
CA ILE A 72 -28.99 -12.08 -2.65
C ILE A 72 -27.73 -11.39 -2.13
N SER A 73 -27.41 -11.55 -0.84
CA SER A 73 -26.12 -11.13 -0.30
C SER A 73 -25.11 -12.14 -0.80
N VAL A 74 -24.63 -11.95 -2.03
CA VAL A 74 -23.37 -12.57 -2.46
C VAL A 74 -22.33 -12.02 -1.50
N SER A 75 -21.81 -12.84 -0.60
CA SER A 75 -20.71 -12.44 0.29
C SER A 75 -19.46 -12.33 -0.57
N LEU A 76 -19.22 -11.14 -1.14
CA LEU A 76 -17.98 -10.80 -1.83
C LEU A 76 -16.79 -10.98 -0.88
N TRP A 77 -15.60 -11.22 -1.44
CA TRP A 77 -14.40 -11.38 -0.62
C TRP A 77 -13.86 -10.03 -0.15
N THR A 78 -14.00 -9.00 -0.98
CA THR A 78 -13.58 -7.64 -0.67
C THR A 78 -14.72 -6.63 -0.78
N LEU A 79 -14.49 -5.45 -0.19
CA LEU A 79 -15.42 -4.33 -0.29
C LEU A 79 -15.28 -3.62 -1.65
N PRO A 80 -16.29 -2.86 -2.11
CA PRO A 80 -16.09 -1.90 -3.19
C PRO A 80 -14.95 -0.92 -2.87
N PHE A 81 -14.21 -0.47 -3.89
CA PHE A 81 -13.05 0.41 -3.71
C PHE A 81 -13.38 1.64 -2.86
N GLU A 82 -14.45 2.37 -3.20
CA GLU A 82 -14.81 3.60 -2.49
C GLU A 82 -15.07 3.34 -1.00
N ASP A 83 -15.78 2.27 -0.65
CA ASP A 83 -16.06 1.94 0.75
C ASP A 83 -14.78 1.60 1.51
N ALA A 84 -13.89 0.80 0.91
CA ALA A 84 -12.60 0.44 1.50
C ALA A 84 -11.69 1.66 1.64
N TYR A 85 -11.67 2.53 0.63
CA TYR A 85 -10.88 3.74 0.61
C TYR A 85 -11.35 4.76 1.67
N GLN A 86 -12.66 4.91 1.85
CA GLN A 86 -13.22 5.74 2.92
C GLN A 86 -12.89 5.18 4.31
N GLN A 87 -12.83 3.85 4.48
CA GLN A 87 -12.36 3.26 5.74
C GLN A 87 -10.90 3.59 6.03
N VAL A 88 -10.03 3.51 5.02
CA VAL A 88 -8.61 3.90 5.14
C VAL A 88 -8.47 5.38 5.51
N LYS A 89 -9.19 6.27 4.83
CA LYS A 89 -9.24 7.70 5.17
C LYS A 89 -9.73 7.94 6.60
N LYS A 90 -10.79 7.26 7.01
CA LYS A 90 -11.36 7.37 8.36
C LYS A 90 -10.36 6.89 9.40
N GLN A 91 -9.68 5.76 9.18
CA GLN A 91 -8.62 5.28 10.07
C GLN A 91 -7.47 6.28 10.20
N PHE A 92 -7.11 6.96 9.11
CA PHE A 92 -6.10 8.01 9.14
C PHE A 92 -6.56 9.24 9.94
N VAL A 93 -7.79 9.70 9.76
CA VAL A 93 -8.33 10.89 10.46
C VAL A 93 -8.61 10.62 11.93
N GLU A 94 -9.16 9.46 12.25
CA GLU A 94 -9.48 9.03 13.63
C GLU A 94 -8.26 8.45 14.36
N GLY A 95 -7.18 8.17 13.63
CA GLY A 95 -5.92 7.70 14.18
C GLY A 95 -5.42 8.65 15.25
N THR A 96 -5.17 8.14 16.46
CA THR A 96 -4.57 8.94 17.52
C THR A 96 -3.23 9.47 17.01
N LYS A 97 -3.11 10.80 16.88
CA LYS A 97 -1.82 11.45 16.58
C LYS A 97 -0.77 10.95 17.56
N ARG A 98 0.08 10.04 17.09
CA ARG A 98 1.18 9.51 17.89
C ARG A 98 2.27 10.57 17.97
N GLN A 99 3.15 10.46 18.96
CA GLN A 99 4.33 11.31 18.97
C GLN A 99 5.12 11.09 17.68
N PRO A 100 5.67 12.16 17.08
CA PRO A 100 6.52 12.04 15.91
C PRO A 100 7.64 11.04 16.19
N ILE A 101 7.86 10.13 15.26
CA ILE A 101 8.93 9.15 15.41
C ILE A 101 10.29 9.85 15.27
N THR A 102 11.23 9.48 16.15
CA THR A 102 12.61 10.00 16.11
C THR A 102 13.39 9.44 14.92
N LEU A 103 14.45 10.14 14.48
CA LEU A 103 15.34 9.64 13.41
C LEU A 103 15.95 8.27 13.74
N SER A 104 16.26 8.01 15.01
CA SER A 104 16.75 6.69 15.46
C SER A 104 15.68 5.60 15.27
N GLN A 105 14.41 5.90 15.58
CA GLN A 105 13.29 4.98 15.34
C GLN A 105 13.03 4.76 13.85
N GLN A 106 13.13 5.81 13.02
CA GLN A 106 13.04 5.69 11.56
C GLN A 106 14.13 4.77 11.02
N SER A 107 15.39 4.95 11.44
CA SER A 107 16.50 4.09 11.02
C SER A 107 16.30 2.63 11.46
N ASN A 108 15.88 2.41 12.72
CA ASN A 108 15.59 1.07 13.22
C ASN A 108 14.44 0.41 12.45
N PHE A 109 13.43 1.19 12.08
CA PHE A 109 12.31 0.70 11.28
C PHE A 109 12.75 0.28 9.87
N VAL A 110 13.51 1.13 9.18
CA VAL A 110 14.08 0.82 7.85
C VAL A 110 14.87 -0.48 7.91
N ASN A 111 15.79 -0.60 8.88
CA ASN A 111 16.57 -1.82 9.08
C ASN A 111 15.68 -3.06 9.36
N TYR A 112 14.59 -2.89 10.12
CA TYR A 112 13.66 -3.96 10.41
C TYR A 112 12.89 -4.41 9.15
N VAL A 113 12.30 -3.46 8.40
CA VAL A 113 11.55 -3.77 7.18
C VAL A 113 12.46 -4.41 6.14
N ASP A 114 13.66 -3.87 5.94
CA ASP A 114 14.65 -4.44 5.04
C ASP A 114 15.00 -5.87 5.43
N ALA A 115 15.21 -6.13 6.73
CA ALA A 115 15.48 -7.47 7.23
C ALA A 115 14.30 -8.43 7.00
N GLN A 116 13.06 -7.99 7.20
CA GLN A 116 11.86 -8.81 6.96
C GLN A 116 11.70 -9.13 5.47
N LEU A 117 11.77 -8.12 4.59
CA LEU A 117 11.68 -8.32 3.15
C LEU A 117 12.80 -9.21 2.62
N LEU A 118 14.01 -9.06 3.15
CA LEU A 118 15.14 -9.94 2.80
C LEU A 118 14.95 -11.38 3.30
N GLN A 119 14.28 -11.59 4.44
CA GLN A 119 13.93 -12.93 4.90
C GLN A 119 12.91 -13.58 3.97
N ILE A 120 11.85 -12.86 3.59
CA ILE A 120 10.84 -13.33 2.63
C ILE A 120 11.50 -13.69 1.30
N GLN A 121 12.33 -12.78 0.76
CA GLN A 121 13.05 -13.01 -0.49
C GLN A 121 13.99 -14.22 -0.41
N ARG A 122 14.69 -14.42 0.71
CA ARG A 122 15.55 -15.61 0.90
C ARG A 122 14.75 -16.91 0.95
N LYS A 123 13.59 -16.92 1.61
CA LYS A 123 12.68 -18.08 1.61
C LYS A 123 12.20 -18.39 0.20
N PHE A 124 11.83 -17.37 -0.56
CA PHE A 124 11.43 -17.49 -1.96
C PHE A 124 12.53 -18.07 -2.85
N ILE A 125 13.72 -17.48 -2.85
CA ILE A 125 14.87 -17.94 -3.67
C ILE A 125 15.26 -19.37 -3.30
N LYS A 126 15.26 -19.71 -2.00
CA LYS A 126 15.54 -21.07 -1.54
C LYS A 126 14.51 -22.06 -2.10
N ASN A 127 13.23 -21.71 -2.06
CA ASN A 127 12.16 -22.53 -2.61
C ASN A 127 12.20 -22.64 -4.15
N GLN A 128 12.79 -21.66 -4.84
CA GLN A 128 13.04 -21.73 -6.29
C GLN A 128 14.18 -22.70 -6.64
N ALA A 129 15.18 -22.81 -5.77
CA ALA A 129 16.32 -23.71 -5.96
C ALA A 129 16.03 -25.16 -5.56
N GLU A 130 15.08 -25.39 -4.64
CA GLU A 130 14.69 -26.72 -4.17
C GLU A 130 13.66 -27.37 -5.09
N SER A 131 13.78 -28.68 -5.32
CA SER A 131 12.83 -29.43 -6.15
C SER A 131 11.47 -29.69 -5.46
N ALA A 132 11.37 -29.45 -4.15
CA ALA A 132 10.16 -29.63 -3.36
C ALA A 132 9.65 -28.27 -2.88
N ILE A 133 8.36 -27.99 -3.09
CA ILE A 133 7.74 -26.73 -2.64
C ILE A 133 7.59 -26.79 -1.11
N THR A 134 8.43 -26.04 -0.41
CA THR A 134 8.39 -25.88 1.05
C THR A 134 7.79 -24.54 1.48
N TYR A 135 7.83 -23.54 0.59
CA TYR A 135 7.30 -22.21 0.82
C TYR A 135 6.14 -21.91 -0.13
N THR A 136 4.92 -21.80 0.40
CA THR A 136 3.69 -21.69 -0.39
C THR A 136 3.23 -20.24 -0.58
N PRO A 137 2.39 -19.94 -1.58
CA PRO A 137 1.83 -18.60 -1.78
C PRO A 137 1.10 -18.06 -0.54
N THR A 138 0.39 -18.92 0.19
CA THR A 138 -0.28 -18.54 1.44
C THR A 138 0.72 -18.03 2.49
N GLN A 139 1.87 -18.69 2.61
CA GLN A 139 2.90 -18.29 3.57
C GLN A 139 3.57 -16.96 3.18
N ILE A 140 3.71 -16.67 1.89
CA ILE A 140 4.18 -15.36 1.42
C ILE A 140 3.21 -14.26 1.85
N ILE A 141 1.91 -14.46 1.62
CA ILE A 141 0.88 -13.51 2.04
C ILE A 141 0.91 -13.32 3.56
N ASP A 142 0.99 -14.42 4.32
CA ASP A 142 1.03 -14.38 5.79
C ASP A 142 2.29 -13.69 6.32
N ASP A 143 3.45 -13.85 5.67
CA ASP A 143 4.69 -13.15 6.05
C ASP A 143 4.66 -11.66 5.62
N LEU A 144 3.99 -11.32 4.52
CA LEU A 144 3.97 -9.96 3.97
C LEU A 144 2.94 -9.04 4.65
N LEU A 145 1.79 -9.58 5.05
CA LEU A 145 0.72 -8.82 5.70
C LEU A 145 1.21 -8.01 6.91
N PRO A 146 1.99 -8.58 7.87
CA PRO A 146 2.55 -7.82 8.99
C PRO A 146 3.47 -6.68 8.56
N VAL A 147 4.22 -6.86 7.46
CA VAL A 147 5.10 -5.80 6.93
C VAL A 147 4.26 -4.65 6.39
N VAL A 148 3.24 -4.94 5.58
CA VAL A 148 2.31 -3.94 5.02
C VAL A 148 1.54 -3.22 6.12
N ASP A 149 1.06 -3.94 7.13
CA ASP A 149 0.36 -3.36 8.28
C ASP A 149 1.29 -2.44 9.08
N LEU A 150 2.57 -2.80 9.23
CA LEU A 150 3.55 -1.95 9.89
C LEU A 150 3.86 -0.67 9.09
N LEU A 151 4.00 -0.77 7.75
CA LEU A 151 4.16 0.40 6.87
C LEU A 151 2.97 1.36 7.08
N TRP A 152 1.75 0.83 7.08
CA TRP A 152 0.53 1.63 7.27
C TRP A 152 0.43 2.26 8.66
N ILE A 153 0.72 1.52 9.73
CA ILE A 153 0.66 2.03 11.10
C ILE A 153 1.61 3.21 11.32
N LEU A 154 2.73 3.26 10.60
CA LEU A 154 3.64 4.39 10.67
C LEU A 154 3.16 5.60 9.89
N LEU A 155 2.41 5.41 8.81
CA LEU A 155 1.72 6.53 8.14
C LEU A 155 0.68 7.17 9.06
N LEU A 156 0.02 6.37 9.92
CA LEU A 156 -0.92 6.87 10.92
C LEU A 156 -0.29 7.78 11.99
N SER A 157 1.04 7.92 12.07
CA SER A 157 1.67 8.91 12.96
C SER A 157 1.54 10.35 12.46
N HIS A 158 0.99 10.57 11.25
CA HIS A 158 0.93 11.88 10.57
C HIS A 158 2.29 12.54 10.32
N ASP A 159 3.36 11.74 10.35
CA ASP A 159 4.68 12.18 9.96
C ASP A 159 4.79 12.25 8.41
N PRO A 160 5.71 13.09 7.89
CA PRO A 160 6.01 13.08 6.46
C PRO A 160 6.53 11.71 6.04
N LEU A 161 6.37 11.41 4.76
CA LEU A 161 6.95 10.22 4.15
C LEU A 161 8.48 10.22 4.27
N PHE A 162 9.05 9.04 4.54
CA PHE A 162 10.48 8.81 4.62
C PHE A 162 10.88 7.47 3.99
N GLY A 163 10.20 7.08 2.90
CA GLY A 163 10.51 5.87 2.12
C GLY A 163 9.42 4.79 2.14
N GLN A 164 8.27 5.01 2.78
CA GLN A 164 7.15 4.05 2.75
C GLN A 164 6.67 3.79 1.32
N GLU A 165 6.58 4.84 0.52
CA GLU A 165 6.28 4.84 -0.91
C GLU A 165 7.20 3.91 -1.70
N GLU A 166 8.51 3.96 -1.44
CA GLU A 166 9.49 3.08 -2.06
C GLU A 166 9.31 1.62 -1.63
N TYR A 167 8.93 1.37 -0.37
CA TYR A 167 8.61 0.02 0.09
C TYR A 167 7.37 -0.56 -0.58
N TYR A 168 6.31 0.22 -0.77
CA TYR A 168 5.13 -0.23 -1.51
C TYR A 168 5.49 -0.60 -2.96
N ILE A 169 6.28 0.24 -3.64
CA ILE A 169 6.75 -0.02 -5.00
C ILE A 169 7.59 -1.30 -5.04
N LYS A 170 8.54 -1.44 -4.12
CA LYS A 170 9.41 -2.61 -4.02
C LYS A 170 8.59 -3.88 -3.78
N ILE A 171 7.67 -3.87 -2.82
CA ILE A 171 6.86 -5.04 -2.48
C ILE A 171 5.96 -5.44 -3.66
N LEU A 172 5.33 -4.48 -4.34
CA LEU A 172 4.53 -4.78 -5.53
C LEU A 172 5.37 -5.33 -6.68
N GLY A 173 6.60 -4.84 -6.85
CA GLY A 173 7.56 -5.39 -7.80
C GLY A 173 7.96 -6.82 -7.45
N ASP A 174 8.33 -7.09 -6.19
CA ASP A 174 8.69 -8.42 -5.73
C ASP A 174 7.50 -9.40 -5.85
N LEU A 175 6.27 -8.95 -5.57
CA LEU A 175 5.03 -9.73 -5.75
C LEU A 175 4.79 -10.14 -7.20
N GLU A 176 5.16 -9.29 -8.17
CA GLU A 176 5.10 -9.63 -9.59
C GLU A 176 5.94 -10.88 -9.90
N ASP A 177 7.19 -10.89 -9.44
CA ASP A 177 8.11 -12.00 -9.64
C ASP A 177 7.66 -13.26 -8.88
N TRP A 178 7.21 -13.09 -7.63
CA TRP A 178 6.74 -14.21 -6.81
C TRP A 178 5.51 -14.87 -7.43
N LEU A 179 4.51 -14.09 -7.85
CA LEU A 179 3.29 -14.63 -8.45
C LEU A 179 3.51 -15.23 -9.83
N ALA A 180 4.48 -14.72 -10.60
CA ALA A 180 4.89 -15.34 -11.85
C ALA A 180 5.39 -16.78 -11.62
N TYR A 181 6.14 -17.02 -10.54
CA TYR A 181 6.67 -18.35 -10.19
C TYR A 181 5.59 -19.33 -9.70
N TYR A 182 4.73 -18.90 -8.77
CA TYR A 182 3.79 -19.81 -8.13
C TYR A 182 2.58 -20.18 -9.01
N THR A 183 2.02 -21.36 -8.74
CA THR A 183 0.70 -21.75 -9.24
C THR A 183 -0.33 -21.53 -8.14
N LEU A 184 -1.42 -20.82 -8.45
CA LEU A 184 -2.50 -20.56 -7.50
C LEU A 184 -3.35 -21.83 -7.31
N PRO A 185 -3.91 -22.05 -6.10
CA PRO A 185 -4.82 -23.16 -5.86
C PRO A 185 -6.07 -23.05 -6.75
N SER A 186 -6.59 -24.18 -7.24
CA SER A 186 -7.79 -24.18 -8.08
C SER A 186 -9.07 -24.01 -7.25
N LEU A 187 -10.00 -23.20 -7.73
CA LEU A 187 -11.36 -23.06 -7.14
C LEU A 187 -12.32 -24.19 -7.54
N ALA A 188 -11.89 -25.13 -8.40
CA ALA A 188 -12.75 -26.18 -8.97
C ALA A 188 -13.56 -26.97 -7.93
N THR A 189 -12.95 -27.24 -6.78
CA THR A 189 -13.50 -28.09 -5.73
C THR A 189 -14.09 -27.31 -4.57
N LEU A 190 -14.04 -25.96 -4.61
CA LEU A 190 -14.53 -25.04 -3.58
C LEU A 190 -14.14 -25.44 -2.14
N LEU A 191 -12.96 -26.05 -1.96
CA LEU A 191 -12.46 -26.40 -0.63
C LEU A 191 -12.29 -25.11 0.19
N ALA A 192 -12.68 -25.17 1.46
CA ALA A 192 -12.56 -24.05 2.40
C ALA A 192 -11.13 -23.48 2.47
N SER A 193 -10.10 -24.32 2.33
CA SER A 193 -8.69 -23.88 2.29
C SER A 193 -8.38 -23.01 1.07
N ASN A 194 -8.95 -23.34 -0.09
CA ASN A 194 -8.71 -22.61 -1.33
C ASN A 194 -9.48 -21.30 -1.29
N THR A 195 -10.73 -21.32 -0.84
CA THR A 195 -11.51 -20.10 -0.64
C THR A 195 -10.83 -19.17 0.37
N ASN A 196 -10.30 -19.69 1.49
CA ASN A 196 -9.56 -18.88 2.46
C ASN A 196 -8.31 -18.24 1.85
N PHE A 197 -7.58 -18.99 1.01
CA PHE A 197 -6.47 -18.42 0.25
C PHE A 197 -6.91 -17.24 -0.61
N PHE A 198 -7.98 -17.39 -1.40
CA PHE A 198 -8.46 -16.31 -2.26
C PHE A 198 -8.94 -15.10 -1.48
N VAL A 199 -9.66 -15.30 -0.37
CA VAL A 199 -10.05 -14.19 0.52
C VAL A 199 -8.83 -13.42 1.00
N LYS A 200 -7.79 -14.10 1.52
CA LYS A 200 -6.55 -13.43 1.95
C LYS A 200 -5.80 -12.76 0.80
N PHE A 201 -5.80 -13.40 -0.37
CA PHE A 201 -5.14 -12.91 -1.56
C PHE A 201 -5.77 -11.60 -2.04
N PHE A 202 -7.09 -11.55 -2.18
CA PHE A 202 -7.78 -10.34 -2.62
C PHE A 202 -7.80 -9.26 -1.53
N ASP A 203 -7.88 -9.62 -0.24
CA ASP A 203 -7.73 -8.67 0.88
C ASP A 203 -6.36 -7.98 0.84
N LEU A 204 -5.27 -8.73 0.61
CA LEU A 204 -3.93 -8.16 0.46
C LEU A 204 -3.88 -7.15 -0.70
N PHE A 205 -4.43 -7.48 -1.87
CA PHE A 205 -4.43 -6.56 -3.01
C PHE A 205 -5.34 -5.35 -2.81
N GLN A 206 -6.48 -5.49 -2.13
CA GLN A 206 -7.31 -4.36 -1.73
C GLN A 206 -6.57 -3.43 -0.74
N LYS A 207 -5.78 -3.98 0.18
CA LYS A 207 -4.92 -3.17 1.06
C LYS A 207 -3.91 -2.37 0.26
N PHE A 208 -3.20 -2.99 -0.70
CA PHE A 208 -2.30 -2.26 -1.58
C PHE A 208 -3.03 -1.19 -2.38
N ASP A 209 -4.15 -1.53 -3.00
CA ASP A 209 -4.90 -0.62 -3.85
C ASP A 209 -5.35 0.63 -3.09
N THR A 210 -5.92 0.45 -1.89
CA THR A 210 -6.42 1.55 -1.07
C THR A 210 -5.31 2.38 -0.42
N GLN A 211 -4.28 1.74 0.15
CA GLN A 211 -3.18 2.44 0.82
C GLN A 211 -2.30 3.20 -0.17
N VAL A 212 -2.00 2.61 -1.32
CA VAL A 212 -1.20 3.29 -2.35
C VAL A 212 -2.02 4.39 -3.02
N SER A 213 -3.32 4.19 -3.28
CA SER A 213 -4.22 5.26 -3.73
C SER A 213 -4.23 6.44 -2.75
N PHE A 214 -4.22 6.17 -1.44
CA PHE A 214 -4.12 7.21 -0.42
C PHE A 214 -2.81 8.01 -0.52
N LEU A 215 -1.69 7.34 -0.79
CA LEU A 215 -0.39 7.99 -0.97
C LEU A 215 -0.30 8.80 -2.27
N ILE A 216 -0.95 8.36 -3.34
CA ILE A 216 -1.02 9.09 -4.62
C ILE A 216 -1.87 10.37 -4.44
N ASP A 217 -3.03 10.27 -3.81
CA ASP A 217 -3.91 11.41 -3.54
C ASP A 217 -3.24 12.42 -2.58
N GLY A 218 -2.42 11.91 -1.65
CA GLY A 218 -1.69 12.70 -0.69
C GLY A 218 -2.48 13.04 0.57
N TYR A 219 -1.75 13.40 1.62
CA TYR A 219 -2.32 13.74 2.92
C TYR A 219 -1.56 14.89 3.57
N TYR A 220 -2.19 15.53 4.56
CA TYR A 220 -1.54 16.60 5.33
C TYR A 220 -0.72 16.03 6.48
N ALA A 221 0.58 16.33 6.49
CA ALA A 221 1.54 16.03 7.54
C ALA A 221 2.31 17.31 7.90
N ASN A 222 2.33 17.70 9.18
CA ASN A 222 3.07 18.89 9.64
C ASN A 222 2.84 20.18 8.80
N ASN A 223 1.58 20.47 8.49
CA ASN A 223 1.15 21.60 7.63
C ASN A 223 1.71 21.59 6.20
N ARG A 224 2.21 20.46 5.72
CA ARG A 224 2.62 20.24 4.33
C ARG A 224 1.85 19.07 3.74
N ILE A 225 1.68 19.08 2.42
CA ILE A 225 1.11 17.95 1.70
C ILE A 225 2.24 16.94 1.50
N SER A 226 2.06 15.74 2.05
CA SER A 226 2.92 14.58 1.84
C SER A 226 2.22 13.65 0.86
N LYS A 227 2.85 13.35 -0.27
CA LYS A 227 2.29 12.51 -1.33
C LYS A 227 3.41 11.83 -2.11
N MET A 228 3.05 10.76 -2.81
CA MET A 228 3.95 10.06 -3.72
C MET A 228 4.44 11.03 -4.83
N SER A 229 5.74 10.96 -5.15
CA SER A 229 6.34 11.79 -6.19
C SER A 229 5.91 11.32 -7.59
N ALA A 230 5.98 12.21 -8.59
CA ALA A 230 5.65 11.85 -9.96
C ALA A 230 6.53 10.70 -10.48
N THR A 231 7.80 10.66 -10.09
CA THR A 231 8.75 9.60 -10.45
C THR A 231 8.35 8.25 -9.87
N GLU A 232 7.90 8.22 -8.61
CA GLU A 232 7.38 7.01 -7.96
C GLU A 232 6.12 6.50 -8.66
N VAL A 233 5.17 7.39 -8.99
CA VAL A 233 3.94 7.02 -9.71
C VAL A 233 4.25 6.43 -11.09
N VAL A 234 5.19 7.04 -11.82
CA VAL A 234 5.65 6.52 -13.13
C VAL A 234 6.31 5.15 -13.00
N ARG A 235 7.04 4.87 -11.91
CA ARG A 235 7.63 3.54 -11.63
C ARG A 235 6.58 2.51 -11.24
N LEU A 236 5.58 2.91 -10.45
CA LEU A 236 4.49 2.06 -9.97
C LEU A 236 3.59 1.58 -11.11
N SER A 237 3.27 2.47 -12.05
CA SER A 237 2.37 2.20 -13.18
C SER A 237 2.66 0.89 -13.93
N PRO A 238 3.85 0.69 -14.50
CA PRO A 238 4.14 -0.52 -15.26
C PRO A 238 4.15 -1.78 -14.36
N ILE A 239 4.51 -1.67 -13.08
CA ILE A 239 4.48 -2.79 -12.12
C ILE A 239 3.03 -3.23 -11.89
N VAL A 240 2.14 -2.31 -11.55
CA VAL A 240 0.73 -2.60 -11.26
C VAL A 240 0.02 -3.16 -12.49
N MET A 241 0.28 -2.60 -13.67
CA MET A 241 -0.28 -3.12 -14.92
C MET A 241 0.14 -4.57 -15.19
N ARG A 242 1.45 -4.89 -15.08
CA ARG A 242 1.94 -6.25 -15.30
C ARG A 242 1.44 -7.21 -14.23
N LEU A 243 1.44 -6.78 -12.98
CA LEU A 243 0.93 -7.57 -11.86
C LEU A 243 -0.54 -7.93 -12.03
N ARG A 244 -1.38 -6.96 -12.42
CA ARG A 244 -2.79 -7.21 -12.77
C ARG A 244 -2.93 -8.27 -13.86
N LEU A 245 -2.17 -8.14 -14.95
CA LEU A 245 -2.20 -9.11 -16.04
C LEU A 245 -1.76 -10.50 -15.60
N THR A 246 -0.67 -10.60 -14.82
CA THR A 246 -0.18 -11.86 -14.26
C THR A 246 -1.24 -12.52 -13.37
N ILE A 247 -1.89 -11.76 -12.49
CA ILE A 247 -2.98 -12.30 -11.64
C ILE A 247 -4.13 -12.82 -12.49
N VAL A 248 -4.61 -12.03 -13.46
CA VAL A 248 -5.70 -12.44 -14.36
C VAL A 248 -5.36 -13.73 -15.11
N GLN A 249 -4.15 -13.83 -15.66
CA GLN A 249 -3.69 -15.05 -16.35
C GLN A 249 -3.66 -16.27 -15.42
N LYS A 250 -3.19 -16.10 -14.19
CA LYS A 250 -3.14 -17.20 -13.20
C LYS A 250 -4.55 -17.64 -12.75
N LEU A 251 -5.53 -16.74 -12.80
CA LEU A 251 -6.93 -17.03 -12.46
C LEU A 251 -7.74 -17.59 -13.62
N GLU A 252 -7.27 -17.48 -14.86
CA GLU A 252 -7.99 -17.92 -16.07
C GLU A 252 -8.36 -19.40 -16.02
N HIS A 253 -7.46 -20.26 -15.52
CA HIS A 253 -7.77 -21.69 -15.35
C HIS A 253 -8.92 -21.92 -14.35
N SER A 254 -8.87 -21.28 -13.17
CA SER A 254 -9.95 -21.38 -12.18
C SER A 254 -11.27 -20.86 -12.76
N ARG A 255 -11.23 -19.74 -13.50
CA ARG A 255 -12.40 -19.16 -14.15
C ARG A 255 -13.02 -20.12 -15.18
N ALA A 256 -12.20 -20.70 -16.06
CA ALA A 256 -12.65 -21.64 -17.09
C ALA A 256 -13.28 -22.91 -16.47
N VAL A 257 -12.72 -23.41 -15.38
CA VAL A 257 -13.28 -24.58 -14.67
C VAL A 257 -14.61 -24.25 -14.00
N LEU A 258 -14.72 -23.07 -13.38
CA LEU A 258 -15.99 -22.62 -12.80
C LEU A 258 -17.06 -22.38 -13.88
N ASP A 259 -16.69 -21.79 -15.02
CA ASP A 259 -17.60 -21.57 -16.16
C ASP A 259 -18.11 -22.88 -16.77
N ALA A 260 -17.24 -23.90 -16.89
CA ALA A 260 -17.64 -25.23 -17.34
C ALA A 260 -18.64 -25.92 -16.38
N ALA A 261 -18.58 -25.60 -15.09
CA ALA A 261 -19.44 -26.15 -14.05
C ALA A 261 -20.56 -25.18 -13.61
N ARG A 262 -20.88 -24.16 -14.42
CA ARG A 262 -21.87 -23.11 -14.13
C ARG A 262 -23.28 -23.60 -13.80
N ASN A 263 -23.62 -24.82 -14.22
CA ASN A 263 -24.91 -25.43 -13.89
C ASN A 263 -25.10 -25.69 -12.39
N ILE A 264 -24.03 -25.63 -11.59
CA ILE A 264 -24.06 -25.80 -10.13
C ILE A 264 -24.18 -24.41 -9.49
N PRO A 265 -25.24 -24.12 -8.69
CA PRO A 265 -25.45 -22.79 -8.11
C PRO A 265 -24.27 -22.25 -7.30
N ALA A 266 -23.61 -23.10 -6.51
CA ALA A 266 -22.44 -22.70 -5.72
C ALA A 266 -21.23 -22.31 -6.60
N THR A 267 -21.10 -22.93 -7.77
CA THR A 267 -20.04 -22.64 -8.73
C THR A 267 -20.34 -21.37 -9.50
N ASP A 268 -21.60 -21.12 -9.87
CA ASP A 268 -22.04 -19.85 -10.48
C ASP A 268 -21.84 -18.68 -9.50
N GLU A 269 -22.17 -18.86 -8.22
CA GLU A 269 -21.88 -17.86 -7.18
C GLU A 269 -20.38 -17.57 -7.05
N ALA A 270 -19.55 -18.62 -6.96
CA ALA A 270 -18.11 -18.47 -6.88
C ALA A 270 -17.49 -17.81 -8.13
N LEU A 271 -18.02 -18.11 -9.32
CA LEU A 271 -17.63 -17.46 -10.57
C LEU A 271 -17.98 -15.97 -10.56
N ASN A 272 -19.20 -15.63 -10.14
CA ASN A 272 -19.64 -14.24 -10.04
C ASN A 272 -18.78 -13.45 -9.04
N VAL A 273 -18.45 -14.04 -7.88
CA VAL A 273 -17.51 -13.42 -6.94
C VAL A 273 -16.15 -13.22 -7.59
N LEU A 274 -15.58 -14.26 -8.21
CA LEU A 274 -14.26 -14.17 -8.84
C LEU A 274 -14.19 -13.10 -9.94
N ASP A 275 -15.21 -13.00 -10.80
CA ASP A 275 -15.27 -12.01 -11.88
C ASP A 275 -15.36 -10.58 -11.33
N VAL A 276 -16.13 -10.37 -10.25
CA VAL A 276 -16.20 -9.07 -9.57
C VAL A 276 -14.84 -8.70 -8.94
N GLU A 277 -14.19 -9.64 -8.27
CA GLU A 277 -12.91 -9.41 -7.61
C GLU A 277 -11.78 -9.13 -8.62
N ILE A 278 -11.77 -9.86 -9.75
CA ILE A 278 -10.85 -9.57 -10.88
C ILE A 278 -11.09 -8.18 -11.46
N GLY A 279 -12.35 -7.77 -11.58
CA GLY A 279 -12.72 -6.44 -12.09
C GLY A 279 -12.15 -5.31 -11.24
N ARG A 280 -12.16 -5.49 -9.91
CA ARG A 280 -11.71 -4.52 -8.91
C ARG A 280 -10.21 -4.49 -8.64
N LEU A 281 -9.44 -5.43 -9.20
CA LEU A 281 -7.99 -5.48 -8.97
C LEU A 281 -7.31 -4.19 -9.43
N PHE A 282 -6.72 -3.47 -8.48
CA PHE A 282 -6.01 -2.21 -8.67
C PHE A 282 -6.83 -1.10 -9.33
N GLU A 283 -8.16 -1.13 -9.16
CA GLU A 283 -9.07 -0.10 -9.69
C GLU A 283 -8.62 1.30 -9.20
N GLY A 284 -8.36 1.45 -7.91
CA GLY A 284 -7.99 2.72 -7.31
C GLY A 284 -6.68 3.29 -7.82
N ILE A 285 -5.62 2.47 -7.86
CA ILE A 285 -4.30 2.89 -8.33
C ILE A 285 -4.36 3.24 -9.83
N LEU A 286 -5.00 2.39 -10.64
CA LEU A 286 -5.04 2.58 -12.10
C LEU A 286 -5.86 3.79 -12.54
N GLU A 287 -6.90 4.17 -11.80
CA GLU A 287 -7.66 5.40 -12.08
C GLU A 287 -6.87 6.69 -11.79
N ARG A 288 -5.80 6.61 -10.99
CA ARG A 288 -5.00 7.76 -10.54
C ARG A 288 -3.71 7.97 -11.32
N ILE A 289 -3.34 7.01 -12.17
CA ILE A 289 -2.14 7.02 -13.00
C ILE A 289 -2.49 7.51 -14.41
#